data_AF-A0A3N6Z785-F1
#
_entry.id   AF-A0A3N6Z785-F1
#
_cell.length_a   1.000
_cell.length_b   1.000
_cell.length_c   1.000
_cell.angle_alpha   90.00
_cell.angle_beta   90.00
_cell.angle_gamma   90.00
#
_symmetry.space_group_name_H-M   'P 1'
#
loop_
_entity.id
_entity.type
_entity.pdbx_description
1 polymer ?
#
loop_
_entity_poly.entity_id
_entity_poly.type
_entity_poly.pdbx_seq_one_letter_code
_entity_poly.pdbx_strand_id
1 'polypeptide(L)'
;MDTDDDIDLERAKKPAVRAVSWMAIVGAALGIAAGLLGATVFTATGITGADLPPLNATPSPSATPTPTPTPTPTETSEPGEPEPQLFAESDRVPPGQRFRLSGVLPSAADGTTLQVQVRDGEGPWDDFPVTTQAEADGKFETIVYTSRTGERGFRIIDPVSGDATPEVRVTIG
;
A
#
# COMPACT_ATOMS: atom_id res chain seq x y z
N MET A 1 24.20 1.04 59.89
CA MET A 1 24.78 2.31 59.39
C MET A 1 25.56 1.89 58.19
N ASP A 2 24.77 1.74 57.15
CA ASP A 2 25.02 1.00 55.93
C ASP A 2 25.67 2.01 54.97
N THR A 3 26.86 1.67 54.50
CA THR A 3 27.49 2.34 53.37
C THR A 3 27.67 1.27 52.31
N ASP A 4 26.67 1.22 51.43
CA ASP A 4 26.78 0.69 50.08
C ASP A 4 27.93 1.41 49.36
N ASP A 5 29.06 0.73 49.23
CA ASP A 5 30.11 1.08 48.28
C ASP A 5 29.99 0.09 47.12
N ASP A 6 29.36 0.60 46.06
CA ASP A 6 29.10 -0.04 44.78
C ASP A 6 30.45 -0.25 44.05
N ILE A 7 31.00 -1.46 44.14
CA ILE A 7 32.13 -1.88 43.31
C ILE A 7 31.58 -2.86 42.26
N ASP A 8 31.19 -2.27 41.13
CA ASP A 8 30.97 -2.95 39.86
C ASP A 8 32.29 -3.59 39.39
N LEU A 9 32.37 -4.93 39.45
CA LEU A 9 33.41 -5.69 38.76
C LEU A 9 32.83 -7.05 38.30
N GLU A 10 32.46 -7.08 37.02
CA GLU A 10 32.53 -8.22 36.11
C GLU A 10 32.28 -9.63 36.68
N ARG A 11 31.07 -10.15 36.43
CA ARG A 11 30.86 -11.61 36.33
C ARG A 11 30.62 -12.03 34.88
N ALA A 12 31.72 -12.29 34.21
CA ALA A 12 31.79 -13.09 32.99
C ALA A 12 31.04 -14.44 33.15
N LYS A 13 30.11 -14.73 32.23
CA LYS A 13 29.84 -16.07 31.65
C LYS A 13 28.69 -16.01 30.63
N LYS A 14 29.04 -15.96 29.34
CA LYS A 14 28.28 -16.65 28.25
C LYS A 14 28.81 -18.11 28.24
N PRO A 15 28.08 -19.18 27.82
CA PRO A 15 27.24 -19.25 26.60
C PRO A 15 26.05 -20.27 26.58
N ALA A 16 25.07 -20.04 25.70
CA ALA A 16 24.21 -21.06 25.07
C ALA A 16 23.52 -20.39 23.86
N VAL A 17 23.97 -20.48 22.62
CA VAL A 17 24.05 -21.62 21.68
C VAL A 17 22.70 -22.31 21.44
N ARG A 18 22.03 -21.86 20.37
CA ARG A 18 21.25 -22.61 19.36
C ARG A 18 21.02 -21.61 18.20
N ALA A 19 21.88 -21.47 17.19
CA ALA A 19 22.13 -22.37 16.05
C ALA A 19 20.79 -22.62 15.29
N VAL A 20 20.59 -22.37 14.00
CA VAL A 20 21.43 -22.60 12.81
C VAL A 20 20.86 -21.80 11.62
N SER A 21 21.78 -21.25 10.81
CA SER A 21 21.79 -21.06 9.35
C SER A 21 20.50 -21.12 8.52
N TRP A 22 20.32 -20.14 7.64
CA TRP A 22 20.76 -20.26 6.23
C TRP A 22 20.64 -18.89 5.52
N MET A 23 21.74 -18.34 5.03
CA MET A 23 21.70 -17.30 4.01
C MET A 23 22.99 -17.40 3.20
N ALA A 24 23.04 -18.44 2.36
CA ALA A 24 23.96 -18.50 1.25
C ALA A 24 23.12 -18.47 -0.03
N ILE A 25 23.68 -17.85 -1.07
CA ILE A 25 23.14 -17.58 -2.41
C ILE A 25 22.50 -16.18 -2.55
N VAL A 26 23.30 -15.13 -2.32
CA VAL A 26 23.16 -13.90 -3.12
C VAL A 26 23.80 -14.21 -4.47
N GLY A 27 23.00 -14.77 -5.37
CA GLY A 27 23.39 -15.08 -6.74
C GLY A 27 23.65 -13.78 -7.50
N ALA A 28 24.89 -13.65 -7.96
CA ALA A 28 25.35 -12.55 -8.78
C ALA A 28 24.85 -12.66 -10.24
N ALA A 29 24.54 -11.48 -10.81
CA ALA A 29 24.76 -11.08 -12.21
C ALA A 29 23.77 -11.51 -13.33
N LEU A 30 23.58 -10.55 -14.27
CA LEU A 30 23.06 -10.64 -15.65
C LEU A 30 21.51 -10.65 -15.76
N GLY A 31 20.79 -9.62 -16.22
CA GLY A 31 21.07 -8.69 -17.32
C GLY A 31 20.75 -9.36 -18.67
N ILE A 32 19.63 -8.99 -19.32
CA ILE A 32 19.45 -8.77 -20.77
C ILE A 32 17.97 -8.39 -21.05
N ALA A 33 17.80 -7.32 -21.82
CA ALA A 33 16.57 -6.73 -22.32
C ALA A 33 16.07 -7.37 -23.63
N ALA A 34 14.80 -7.12 -23.98
CA ALA A 34 14.15 -7.05 -25.31
C ALA A 34 12.73 -7.69 -25.26
N GLY A 35 11.66 -7.16 -25.88
CA GLY A 35 11.57 -6.13 -26.90
C GLY A 35 10.10 -5.73 -27.20
N LEU A 36 9.97 -4.74 -28.09
CA LEU A 36 8.80 -3.97 -28.52
C LEU A 36 7.73 -4.74 -29.33
N LEU A 37 6.63 -4.01 -29.63
CA LEU A 37 5.71 -4.05 -30.80
C LEU A 37 4.28 -4.52 -30.45
N GLY A 38 3.17 -3.86 -30.79
CA GLY A 38 2.95 -2.69 -31.65
C GLY A 38 1.49 -2.21 -31.56
N ALA A 39 1.24 -1.01 -32.09
CA ALA A 39 -0.07 -0.40 -32.20
C ALA A 39 -0.74 -0.77 -33.53
N THR A 40 -2.02 -1.17 -33.52
CA THR A 40 -2.86 -1.18 -34.72
C THR A 40 -4.32 -0.80 -34.42
N VAL A 41 -4.66 0.43 -34.83
CA VAL A 41 -5.89 0.94 -35.47
C VAL A 41 -7.30 0.55 -34.95
N PHE A 42 -8.02 1.60 -34.52
CA PHE A 42 -9.48 1.74 -34.62
C PHE A 42 -9.97 1.50 -36.06
N THR A 43 -10.97 0.62 -36.23
CA THR A 43 -11.92 0.72 -37.33
C THR A 43 -13.34 0.52 -36.80
N ALA A 44 -14.10 1.62 -36.80
CA ALA A 44 -15.53 1.64 -36.62
C ALA A 44 -16.17 1.71 -38.02
N THR A 45 -16.88 0.67 -38.44
CA THR A 45 -17.96 0.74 -39.44
C THR A 45 -18.83 -0.51 -39.31
N GLY A 46 -20.13 -0.32 -39.18
CA GLY A 46 -21.11 -1.39 -39.09
C GLY A 46 -21.39 -2.14 -40.40
N ILE A 47 -22.19 -3.19 -40.23
CA ILE A 47 -23.09 -3.86 -41.18
C ILE A 47 -22.51 -4.39 -42.52
N THR A 48 -22.22 -5.68 -42.54
CA THR A 48 -22.56 -6.59 -43.65
C THR A 48 -22.69 -7.99 -43.01
N GLY A 49 -23.82 -8.68 -43.01
CA GLY A 49 -24.61 -9.02 -44.19
C GLY A 49 -24.05 -10.29 -44.84
N ALA A 50 -23.97 -11.41 -44.10
CA ALA A 50 -23.78 -12.74 -44.66
C ALA A 50 -24.21 -13.83 -43.66
N ASP A 51 -25.06 -14.72 -44.17
CA ASP A 51 -25.66 -15.92 -43.58
C ASP A 51 -24.64 -16.83 -42.85
N LEU A 52 -24.85 -17.12 -41.56
CA LEU A 52 -24.09 -18.13 -40.80
C LEU A 52 -25.02 -18.95 -39.89
N PRO A 53 -24.85 -20.28 -39.80
CA PRO A 53 -25.74 -21.18 -39.05
C PRO A 53 -25.70 -20.92 -37.53
N PRO A 54 -26.74 -21.24 -36.75
CA PRO A 54 -26.78 -20.93 -35.33
C PRO A 54 -25.70 -21.73 -34.59
N LEU A 55 -24.66 -21.03 -34.13
CA LEU A 55 -23.71 -21.58 -33.18
C LEU A 55 -24.39 -21.61 -31.80
N ASN A 56 -24.65 -22.82 -31.34
CA ASN A 56 -25.14 -23.13 -30.00
C ASN A 56 -24.05 -22.76 -28.97
N ALA A 57 -23.97 -21.49 -28.60
CA ALA A 57 -23.05 -20.99 -27.59
C ALA A 57 -23.76 -20.92 -26.23
N THR A 58 -23.38 -21.83 -25.33
CA THR A 58 -23.60 -21.69 -23.88
C THR A 58 -23.15 -20.31 -23.40
N PRO A 59 -23.95 -19.56 -22.62
CA PRO A 59 -23.51 -18.27 -22.11
C PRO A 59 -22.39 -18.48 -21.09
N SER A 60 -21.19 -18.03 -21.45
CA SER A 60 -20.14 -17.70 -20.48
C SER A 60 -20.62 -16.50 -19.66
N PRO A 61 -20.57 -16.50 -18.31
CA PRO A 61 -20.98 -15.34 -17.53
C PRO A 61 -20.03 -14.18 -17.84
N SER A 62 -20.55 -13.18 -18.53
CA SER A 62 -19.93 -11.88 -18.69
C SER A 62 -19.77 -11.27 -17.30
N ALA A 63 -18.54 -11.07 -16.86
CA ALA A 63 -18.27 -10.29 -15.67
C ALA A 63 -18.71 -8.85 -15.95
N THR A 64 -19.88 -8.48 -15.43
CA THR A 64 -20.35 -7.10 -15.40
C THR A 64 -19.25 -6.22 -14.78
N PRO A 65 -18.82 -5.13 -15.43
CA PRO A 65 -17.94 -4.19 -14.78
C PRO A 65 -18.71 -3.58 -13.60
N THR A 66 -18.31 -3.95 -12.39
CA THR A 66 -18.75 -3.28 -11.17
C THR A 66 -18.38 -1.80 -11.30
N PRO A 67 -19.32 -0.85 -11.10
CA PRO A 67 -18.97 0.56 -11.13
C PRO A 67 -17.86 0.81 -10.11
N THR A 68 -16.78 1.44 -10.54
CA THR A 68 -15.76 2.01 -9.66
C THR A 68 -16.46 3.04 -8.77
N PRO A 69 -16.62 2.78 -7.46
CA PRO A 69 -17.09 3.81 -6.57
C PRO A 69 -16.20 5.06 -6.69
N THR A 70 -16.83 6.22 -6.62
CA THR A 70 -16.15 7.51 -6.61
C THR A 70 -15.67 7.72 -5.18
N PRO A 71 -14.39 8.06 -4.94
CA PRO A 71 -13.91 8.34 -3.60
C PRO A 71 -14.82 9.41 -2.99
N THR A 72 -15.39 9.11 -1.82
CA THR A 72 -16.16 10.11 -1.08
C THR A 72 -15.16 11.13 -0.56
N PRO A 73 -15.25 12.42 -0.97
CA PRO A 73 -14.38 13.44 -0.41
C PRO A 73 -14.73 13.62 1.07
N THR A 74 -13.77 13.33 1.94
CA THR A 74 -13.80 13.78 3.34
C THR A 74 -13.66 15.31 3.36
N GLU A 75 -14.34 15.92 4.32
CA GLU A 75 -14.67 17.34 4.47
C GLU A 75 -13.52 18.31 4.13
N THR A 76 -13.85 19.34 3.36
CA THR A 76 -13.00 20.52 3.15
C THR A 76 -13.05 21.40 4.39
N SER A 77 -11.95 21.48 5.12
CA SER A 77 -11.84 22.37 6.27
C SER A 77 -11.59 23.83 5.88
N GLU A 78 -12.04 24.70 6.77
CA GLU A 78 -12.03 26.16 6.77
C GLU A 78 -10.61 26.75 6.58
N PRO A 79 -10.43 28.04 6.22
CA PRO A 79 -9.10 28.65 6.08
C PRO A 79 -8.35 28.71 7.42
N GLY A 80 -7.61 27.65 7.72
CA GLY A 80 -6.72 27.47 8.85
C GLY A 80 -5.49 26.66 8.43
N GLU A 81 -4.59 26.42 9.38
CA GLU A 81 -3.35 25.64 9.21
C GLU A 81 -3.60 24.36 8.37
N PRO A 82 -2.68 23.96 7.47
CA PRO A 82 -2.89 22.77 6.66
C PRO A 82 -3.16 21.56 7.56
N GLU A 83 -4.22 20.83 7.25
CA GLU A 83 -4.63 19.66 8.02
C GLU A 83 -4.11 18.36 7.38
N PRO A 84 -3.90 17.28 8.17
CA PRO A 84 -3.56 15.97 7.64
C PRO A 84 -4.66 15.39 6.74
N GLN A 85 -4.29 14.92 5.54
CA GLN A 85 -5.22 14.31 4.58
C GLN A 85 -4.63 13.06 3.96
N LEU A 86 -5.50 12.11 3.61
CA LEU A 86 -5.14 10.89 2.91
C LEU A 86 -6.19 10.55 1.86
N PHE A 87 -5.72 10.17 0.68
CA PHE A 87 -6.52 9.77 -0.47
C PHE A 87 -6.02 8.43 -1.01
N ALA A 88 -6.96 7.56 -1.39
CA ALA A 88 -6.69 6.41 -2.25
C ALA A 88 -7.10 6.73 -3.69
N GLU A 89 -6.38 6.17 -4.66
CA GLU A 89 -6.75 6.31 -6.08
C GLU A 89 -8.13 5.72 -6.42
N SER A 90 -8.56 4.71 -5.65
CA SER A 90 -9.83 4.00 -5.81
C SER A 90 -10.21 3.41 -4.45
N ASP A 91 -11.49 3.46 -4.09
CA ASP A 91 -12.01 2.82 -2.88
C ASP A 91 -12.40 1.35 -3.09
N ARG A 92 -12.28 0.82 -4.32
CA ARG A 92 -12.32 -0.62 -4.60
C ARG A 92 -11.20 -1.02 -5.55
N VAL A 93 -10.50 -2.10 -5.22
CA VAL A 93 -9.43 -2.67 -6.05
C VAL A 93 -9.52 -4.21 -6.08
N PRO A 94 -9.20 -4.87 -7.20
CA PRO A 94 -9.09 -6.32 -7.26
C PRO A 94 -7.98 -6.85 -6.35
N PRO A 95 -8.08 -8.11 -5.90
CA PRO A 95 -7.04 -8.72 -5.07
C PRO A 95 -5.71 -8.81 -5.84
N GLY A 96 -4.63 -8.34 -5.23
CA GLY A 96 -3.30 -8.31 -5.87
C GLY A 96 -3.12 -7.18 -6.88
N GLN A 97 -4.09 -6.28 -7.06
CA GLN A 97 -3.83 -5.04 -7.77
C GLN A 97 -3.05 -4.07 -6.87
N ARG A 98 -2.09 -3.37 -7.48
CA ARG A 98 -1.39 -2.25 -6.84
C ARG A 98 -2.27 -1.02 -6.90
N PHE A 99 -2.29 -0.24 -5.83
CA PHE A 99 -3.00 1.03 -5.80
C PHE A 99 -2.22 2.10 -5.05
N ARG A 100 -2.41 3.35 -5.44
CA ARG A 100 -1.75 4.52 -4.87
C ARG A 100 -2.50 5.06 -3.66
N LEU A 101 -1.73 5.41 -2.65
CA LEU A 101 -2.10 6.30 -1.56
C LEU A 101 -1.31 7.59 -1.69
N SER A 102 -1.97 8.72 -1.52
CA SER A 102 -1.35 10.05 -1.57
C SER A 102 -1.98 10.96 -0.54
N GLY A 103 -1.25 11.95 -0.05
CA GLY A 103 -1.80 12.87 0.93
C GLY A 103 -0.79 13.88 1.45
N VAL A 104 -1.14 14.46 2.58
CA VAL A 104 -0.30 15.41 3.30
C VAL A 104 -0.37 15.12 4.79
N LEU A 105 0.77 15.11 5.45
CA LEU A 105 0.91 15.07 6.90
C LEU A 105 1.77 16.28 7.31
N PRO A 106 1.16 17.45 7.56
CA PRO A 106 1.87 18.72 7.72
C PRO A 106 2.89 18.76 8.86
N SER A 107 2.77 17.89 9.87
CA SER A 107 3.74 17.77 10.95
C SER A 107 5.04 17.05 10.55
N ALA A 108 5.03 16.32 9.43
CA ALA A 108 6.20 15.59 8.94
C ALA A 108 7.16 16.53 8.20
N ALA A 109 8.41 16.59 8.66
CA ALA A 109 9.47 17.29 7.96
C ALA A 109 9.91 16.54 6.68
N ASP A 110 10.51 17.25 5.74
CA ASP A 110 11.09 16.68 4.52
C ASP A 110 12.10 15.55 4.84
N GLY A 111 11.98 14.43 4.14
CA GLY A 111 12.77 13.22 4.35
C GLY A 111 12.33 12.34 5.52
N THR A 112 11.31 12.72 6.29
CA THR A 112 10.77 11.89 7.39
C THR A 112 10.25 10.57 6.83
N THR A 113 10.66 9.45 7.43
CA THR A 113 10.13 8.13 7.06
C THR A 113 8.74 7.94 7.66
N LEU A 114 7.74 7.82 6.80
CA LEU A 114 6.35 7.57 7.16
C LEU A 114 6.01 6.08 7.01
N GLN A 115 5.16 5.60 7.90
CA GLN A 115 4.74 4.20 7.98
C GLN A 115 3.27 4.08 7.51
N VAL A 116 3.01 3.18 6.58
CA VAL A 116 1.63 2.80 6.23
C VAL A 116 1.09 1.88 7.32
N GLN A 117 -0.07 2.20 7.86
CA GLN A 117 -0.79 1.29 8.75
C GLN A 117 -2.08 0.83 8.10
N VAL A 118 -2.50 -0.37 8.49
CA VAL A 118 -3.71 -1.00 8.02
C VAL A 118 -4.53 -1.51 9.21
N ARG A 119 -5.85 -1.52 9.07
CA ARG A 119 -6.75 -2.22 9.99
C ARG A 119 -7.85 -2.94 9.21
N ASP A 120 -8.36 -4.01 9.80
CA ASP A 120 -9.53 -4.72 9.27
C ASP A 120 -10.76 -4.34 10.11
N GLY A 121 -11.76 -3.69 9.50
CA GLY A 121 -12.94 -3.17 10.20
C GLY A 121 -12.59 -2.23 11.36
N GLU A 122 -13.16 -2.48 12.54
CA GLU A 122 -12.87 -1.72 13.78
C GLU A 122 -11.71 -2.32 14.60
N GLY A 123 -10.91 -3.21 13.99
CA GLY A 123 -9.74 -3.82 14.63
C GLY A 123 -8.63 -2.82 14.97
N PRO A 124 -7.58 -3.30 15.67
CA PRO A 124 -6.39 -2.49 15.95
C PRO A 124 -5.68 -2.11 14.65
N TRP A 125 -4.88 -1.05 14.73
CA TRP A 125 -3.95 -0.69 13.65
C TRP A 125 -2.72 -1.59 13.70
N ASP A 126 -2.34 -2.10 12.54
CA ASP A 126 -1.12 -2.88 12.33
C ASP A 126 -0.22 -2.18 11.31
N ASP A 127 1.10 -2.36 11.46
CA ASP A 127 2.05 -1.85 10.48
C ASP A 127 1.98 -2.67 9.18
N PHE A 128 1.68 -1.98 8.09
CA PHE A 128 1.74 -2.55 6.77
C PHE A 128 3.18 -2.48 6.26
N PRO A 129 3.72 -3.48 5.53
CA PRO A 129 5.14 -3.51 5.15
C PRO A 129 5.47 -2.56 3.97
N VAL A 130 5.04 -1.30 4.06
CA VAL A 130 5.29 -0.22 3.12
C VAL A 130 5.61 1.03 3.94
N THR A 131 6.72 1.67 3.59
CA THR A 131 7.09 2.99 4.08
C THR A 131 7.20 3.96 2.91
N THR A 132 7.15 5.25 3.19
CA THR A 132 7.45 6.30 2.22
C THR A 132 8.18 7.45 2.91
N GLN A 133 8.67 8.41 2.15
CA GLN A 133 9.28 9.62 2.70
C GLN A 133 8.31 10.79 2.52
N ALA A 134 8.18 11.61 3.55
CA ALA A 134 7.57 12.92 3.42
C ALA A 134 8.46 13.80 2.54
N GLU A 135 7.82 14.54 1.64
CA GLU A 135 8.43 15.62 0.88
C GLU A 135 8.30 16.93 1.67
N ALA A 136 8.78 18.02 1.07
CA ALA A 136 8.45 19.37 1.53
C ALA A 136 6.93 19.55 1.70
N ASP A 137 6.55 20.33 2.73
CA ASP A 137 5.17 20.53 3.18
C ASP A 137 4.46 19.27 3.70
N GLY A 138 5.20 18.18 3.99
CA GLY A 138 4.63 16.95 4.53
C GLY A 138 3.85 16.11 3.52
N LYS A 139 3.98 16.40 2.23
CA LYS A 139 3.33 15.63 1.16
C LYS A 139 3.94 14.25 1.04
N PHE A 140 3.16 13.28 0.59
CA PHE A 140 3.66 11.94 0.33
C PHE A 140 2.85 11.22 -0.74
N GLU A 141 3.48 10.23 -1.35
CA GLU A 141 2.85 9.25 -2.22
C GLU A 141 3.46 7.87 -1.97
N THR A 142 2.64 6.82 -2.06
CA THR A 142 3.12 5.44 -1.98
C THR A 142 2.20 4.47 -2.73
N ILE A 143 2.73 3.29 -3.04
CA ILE A 143 1.99 2.22 -3.72
C ILE A 143 1.82 1.05 -2.77
N VAL A 144 0.57 0.66 -2.54
CA VAL A 144 0.19 -0.49 -1.72
C VAL A 144 -0.14 -1.67 -2.61
N TYR A 145 0.24 -2.87 -2.17
CA TYR A 145 -0.11 -4.14 -2.81
C TYR A 145 -0.64 -5.10 -1.76
N THR A 146 -1.85 -5.62 -1.94
CA THR A 146 -2.38 -6.67 -1.06
C THR A 146 -3.36 -7.58 -1.81
N SER A 147 -3.32 -8.87 -1.50
CA SER A 147 -4.30 -9.86 -1.97
C SER A 147 -5.34 -10.22 -0.90
N ARG A 148 -5.22 -9.66 0.30
CA ARG A 148 -6.14 -9.92 1.40
C ARG A 148 -7.45 -9.20 1.13
N THR A 149 -8.50 -9.97 0.88
CA THR A 149 -9.84 -9.47 0.53
C THR A 149 -10.59 -8.89 1.71
N GLY A 150 -11.55 -8.00 1.44
CA GLY A 150 -12.41 -7.36 2.44
C GLY A 150 -12.26 -5.84 2.46
N GLU A 151 -13.08 -5.17 3.27
CA GLU A 151 -12.91 -3.74 3.56
C GLU A 151 -11.73 -3.55 4.53
N ARG A 152 -10.82 -2.65 4.18
CA ARG A 152 -9.61 -2.37 4.96
C ARG A 152 -9.41 -0.87 5.10
N GLY A 153 -9.10 -0.45 6.32
CA GLY A 153 -8.73 0.93 6.63
C GLY A 153 -7.23 1.13 6.47
N PHE A 154 -6.82 2.21 5.83
CA PHE A 154 -5.43 2.62 5.68
C PHE A 154 -5.22 4.00 6.30
N ARG A 155 -4.06 4.20 6.92
CA ARG A 155 -3.59 5.53 7.34
C ARG A 155 -2.07 5.63 7.17
N ILE A 156 -1.56 6.85 7.17
CA ILE A 156 -0.12 7.12 7.23
C ILE A 156 0.19 7.74 8.59
N ILE A 157 1.31 7.32 9.19
CA ILE A 157 1.78 7.79 10.50
C ILE A 157 3.27 8.16 10.40
N ASP A 158 3.67 9.21 11.08
CA ASP A 158 5.06 9.41 11.48
C ASP A 158 5.33 8.61 12.77
N PRO A 159 6.17 7.57 12.72
CA PRO A 159 6.44 6.71 13.88
C PRO A 159 7.21 7.42 15.00
N VAL A 160 7.80 8.59 14.74
CA VAL A 160 8.57 9.35 15.73
C VAL A 160 7.65 10.26 16.54
N SER A 161 6.82 11.08 15.88
CA SER A 161 5.88 11.99 16.54
C SER A 161 4.59 11.29 17.00
N GLY A 162 4.17 10.24 16.30
CA GLY A 162 2.89 9.57 16.49
C GLY A 162 1.73 10.25 15.77
N ASP A 163 1.98 11.35 15.03
CA ASP A 163 0.97 12.00 14.22
C ASP A 163 0.53 11.11 13.07
N ALA A 164 -0.75 11.17 12.73
CA ALA A 164 -1.32 10.33 11.69
C ALA A 164 -2.35 11.07 10.85
N THR A 165 -2.52 10.60 9.62
CA THR A 165 -3.62 11.01 8.75
C THR A 165 -4.94 10.39 9.21
N PRO A 166 -6.08 10.92 8.74
CA PRO A 166 -7.35 10.22 8.78
C PRO A 166 -7.28 8.84 8.11
N GLU A 167 -8.26 8.00 8.41
CA GLU A 167 -8.45 6.71 7.74
C GLU A 167 -9.03 6.92 6.33
N VAL A 168 -8.52 6.16 5.37
CA VAL A 168 -9.16 5.89 4.10
C VAL A 168 -9.56 4.42 4.02
N ARG A 169 -10.79 4.13 3.58
CA ARG A 169 -11.28 2.76 3.44
C ARG A 169 -11.19 2.30 1.99
N VAL A 170 -10.68 1.09 1.80
CA VAL A 170 -10.57 0.46 0.48
C VAL A 170 -11.09 -0.97 0.56
N THR A 171 -11.97 -1.33 -0.35
CA THR A 171 -12.48 -2.69 -0.53
C THR A 171 -11.57 -3.47 -1.48
N ILE A 172 -11.01 -4.58 -0.98
CA ILE A 172 -10.21 -5.51 -1.78
C ILE A 172 -11.09 -6.70 -2.19
N GLY A 173 -11.38 -6.84 -3.48
CA GLY A 173 -12.22 -7.93 -4.02
C GLY A 173 -13.66 -7.56 -4.37
#